data_AF-A0A9D9XE51-F1
#
_entry.id   AF-A0A9D9XE51-F1
#
_cell.length_a   1.000
_cell.length_b   1.000
_cell.length_c   1.000
_cell.angle_alpha   90.00
_cell.angle_beta   90.00
_cell.angle_gamma   90.00
#
_symmetry.space_group_name_H-M   'P 1'
#
loop_
_entity.id
_entity.type
_entity.pdbx_description
1 polymer ?
#
loop_
_entity_poly.entity_id
_entity_poly.type
_entity_poly.pdbx_seq_one_letter_code
_entity_poly.pdbx_strand_id
1 'polypeptide(L)'
;MMKNRIKFSISLGLIALFVQLTSCKKEQFTSTTNLSFSLDTLVFDTVFTTIGSTTQQFKIYNKDKRKLKIDEIELMGGENSPFRINFDGISSNLIKDITIDGGDSLFCFVKVTLDINGQNLPMVVEDSIRFRTNGKDQFVQLAVWGQDV
;
A
#
# COMPACT_ATOMS: atom_id res chain seq x y z
N MET A 1 48.86 -19.21 -45.49
CA MET A 1 48.89 -18.33 -44.30
C MET A 1 47.65 -17.43 -44.14
N MET A 2 47.12 -16.82 -45.21
CA MET A 2 46.00 -15.84 -45.13
C MET A 2 44.64 -16.42 -44.68
N LYS A 3 44.30 -17.67 -45.05
CA LYS A 3 43.04 -18.35 -44.63
C LYS A 3 42.94 -18.59 -43.11
N ASN A 4 44.06 -18.82 -42.41
CA ASN A 4 44.04 -19.00 -40.95
C ASN A 4 43.83 -17.68 -40.20
N ARG A 5 44.25 -16.54 -40.76
CA ARG A 5 44.03 -15.22 -40.16
C ARG A 5 42.56 -14.80 -40.24
N ILE A 6 41.89 -15.13 -41.35
CA ILE A 6 40.45 -14.89 -41.53
C ILE A 6 39.62 -15.75 -40.56
N LYS A 7 39.94 -17.04 -40.43
CA LYS A 7 39.29 -17.93 -39.45
C LYS A 7 39.48 -17.46 -38.01
N PHE A 8 40.67 -16.95 -37.69
CA PHE A 8 40.98 -16.41 -36.36
C PHE A 8 40.17 -15.14 -36.06
N SER A 9 40.08 -14.20 -37.01
CA SER A 9 39.26 -12.99 -36.86
C SER A 9 37.76 -13.30 -36.75
N ILE A 10 37.24 -14.28 -37.51
CA ILE A 10 35.84 -14.71 -37.40
C ILE A 10 35.57 -15.34 -36.02
N SER A 11 36.47 -16.21 -35.54
CA SER A 11 36.36 -16.80 -34.21
C SER A 11 36.38 -15.75 -33.11
N LEU A 12 37.23 -14.72 -33.23
CA LEU A 12 37.33 -13.65 -32.25
C LEU A 12 36.07 -12.75 -32.24
N GLY A 13 35.50 -12.49 -33.41
CA GLY A 13 34.22 -11.77 -33.54
C GLY A 13 33.03 -12.53 -32.94
N LEU A 14 32.97 -13.85 -33.12
CA LEU A 14 31.94 -14.71 -32.52
C LEU A 14 32.02 -14.73 -30.99
N ILE A 15 33.24 -14.75 -30.43
CA ILE A 15 33.45 -14.70 -28.97
C ILE A 15 33.02 -13.33 -28.41
N ALA A 16 33.37 -12.23 -29.09
CA ALA A 16 32.97 -10.89 -28.66
C ALA A 16 31.45 -10.68 -28.66
N LEU A 17 30.73 -11.29 -29.63
CA LEU A 17 29.27 -11.25 -29.69
C LEU A 17 28.62 -12.04 -28.53
N PHE A 18 29.24 -13.13 -28.09
CA PHE A 18 28.75 -13.96 -26.99
C PHE A 18 28.86 -13.27 -25.61
N VAL A 19 29.86 -12.40 -25.42
CA VAL A 19 30.07 -11.67 -24.16
C VAL A 19 28.95 -10.65 -23.89
N GLN A 20 28.29 -10.14 -24.95
CA GLN A 20 27.19 -9.16 -24.82
C GLN A 20 25.87 -9.77 -24.32
N LEU A 21 25.75 -11.10 -24.22
CA LEU A 21 24.52 -11.77 -23.75
C LEU A 21 24.49 -11.98 -22.22
N THR A 22 25.53 -11.56 -21.50
CA THR A 22 25.59 -11.74 -20.03
C THR A 22 24.92 -10.56 -19.31
N SER A 23 23.58 -10.58 -19.24
CA SER A 23 22.83 -9.66 -18.38
C SER A 23 22.72 -10.25 -16.96
N CYS A 24 23.49 -9.70 -16.02
CA CYS A 24 23.33 -10.02 -14.61
C CYS A 24 22.21 -9.14 -14.02
N LYS A 25 20.98 -9.66 -13.95
CA LYS A 25 19.95 -9.04 -13.12
C LYS A 25 20.30 -9.30 -11.65
N LYS A 26 20.53 -8.24 -10.87
CA LYS A 26 20.63 -8.35 -9.41
C LYS A 26 19.30 -8.90 -8.88
N GLU A 27 19.37 -9.98 -8.11
CA GLU A 27 18.24 -10.40 -7.29
C GLU A 27 17.91 -9.28 -6.29
N GLN A 28 16.71 -8.71 -6.41
CA GLN A 28 16.25 -7.67 -5.49
C GLN A 28 15.59 -8.33 -4.29
N PHE A 29 16.30 -8.35 -3.16
CA PHE A 29 15.72 -8.70 -1.86
C PHE A 29 14.66 -7.65 -1.47
N THR A 30 13.56 -8.11 -0.89
CA THR A 30 12.54 -7.23 -0.31
C THR A 30 13.06 -6.53 0.94
N SER A 31 12.51 -5.35 1.22
CA SER A 31 12.78 -4.62 2.44
C SER A 31 12.25 -5.38 3.66
N THR A 32 13.02 -5.37 4.75
CA THR A 32 12.63 -5.89 6.07
C THR A 32 12.16 -4.78 7.01
N THR A 33 12.01 -3.54 6.51
CA THR A 33 11.59 -2.39 7.30
C THR A 33 10.07 -2.32 7.46
N ASN A 34 9.64 -1.56 8.46
CA ASN A 34 8.23 -1.24 8.68
C ASN A 34 7.76 -0.12 7.74
N LEU A 35 6.44 -0.03 7.55
CA LEU A 35 5.81 1.11 6.88
C LEU A 35 5.88 2.36 7.75
N SER A 36 5.86 3.53 7.10
CA SER A 36 5.58 4.81 7.75
C SER A 36 4.25 5.35 7.26
N PHE A 37 3.51 6.03 8.13
CA PHE A 37 2.21 6.63 7.81
C PHE A 37 2.30 8.15 7.93
N SER A 38 1.50 8.88 7.14
CA SER A 38 1.41 10.35 7.28
C SER A 38 0.73 10.79 8.57
N LEU A 39 -0.03 9.90 9.21
CA LEU A 39 -0.73 10.09 10.47
C LEU A 39 -0.83 8.76 11.22
N ASP A 40 -1.11 8.84 12.51
CA ASP A 40 -1.42 7.72 13.39
C ASP A 40 -2.93 7.48 13.52
N THR A 41 -3.72 8.56 13.54
CA THR A 41 -5.18 8.55 13.66
C THR A 41 -5.82 9.43 12.58
N LEU A 42 -6.79 8.88 11.86
CA LEU A 42 -7.63 9.62 10.92
C LEU A 42 -8.96 9.97 11.58
N VAL A 43 -9.15 11.26 11.83
CA VAL A 43 -10.28 11.83 12.56
C VAL A 43 -11.27 12.48 11.60
N PHE A 44 -12.55 12.15 11.72
CA PHE A 44 -13.67 12.83 11.04
C PHE A 44 -14.45 13.69 12.03
N ASP A 45 -14.35 15.01 11.86
CA ASP A 45 -15.04 15.98 12.70
C ASP A 45 -16.49 16.18 12.25
N THR A 46 -17.43 15.87 13.15
CA THR A 46 -18.90 15.99 13.05
C THR A 46 -19.50 15.55 11.72
N VAL A 47 -19.82 14.26 11.63
CA VAL A 47 -20.56 13.66 10.53
C VAL A 47 -22.04 13.56 10.90
N PHE A 48 -22.90 14.19 10.10
CA PHE A 48 -24.35 14.15 10.28
C PHE A 48 -24.95 12.96 9.54
N THR A 49 -25.82 12.19 10.20
CA THR A 49 -26.41 10.96 9.65
C THR A 49 -27.29 11.19 8.41
N THR A 50 -27.79 12.41 8.19
CA THR A 50 -28.64 12.76 7.02
C THR A 50 -27.87 13.39 5.85
N ILE A 51 -26.62 13.83 6.04
CA ILE A 51 -25.86 14.59 5.03
C ILE A 51 -25.00 13.67 4.11
N GLY A 52 -24.97 12.37 4.39
CA GLY A 52 -24.32 11.37 3.54
C GLY A 52 -22.90 11.01 4.00
N SER A 53 -22.04 10.59 3.07
CA SER A 53 -20.70 10.09 3.39
C SER A 53 -19.63 11.18 3.29
N THR A 54 -18.68 11.21 4.23
CA THR A 54 -17.45 12.01 4.12
C THR A 54 -16.25 11.13 3.81
N THR A 55 -15.27 11.66 3.08
CA THR A 55 -14.06 10.94 2.67
C THR A 55 -12.83 11.74 3.05
N GLN A 56 -11.86 11.07 3.66
CA GLN A 56 -10.52 11.60 3.89
C GLN A 56 -9.47 10.64 3.34
N GLN A 57 -8.22 11.07 3.34
CA GLN A 57 -7.11 10.26 2.85
C GLN A 57 -5.87 10.40 3.72
N PHE A 58 -5.04 9.37 3.71
CA PHE A 58 -3.69 9.41 4.25
C PHE A 58 -2.72 8.65 3.35
N LYS A 59 -1.43 8.84 3.58
CA LYS A 59 -0.36 8.20 2.81
C LYS A 59 0.38 7.15 3.62
N ILE A 60 0.75 6.09 2.93
CA ILE A 60 1.59 5.00 3.41
C ILE A 60 2.90 5.09 2.65
N TYR A 61 4.03 5.01 3.34
CA TYR A 61 5.36 5.21 2.76
C TYR A 61 6.25 4.00 2.99
N ASN A 62 7.01 3.66 1.95
CA ASN A 62 8.18 2.84 2.05
C ASN A 62 9.42 3.72 2.04
N LYS A 63 10.00 3.97 3.22
CA LYS A 63 11.19 4.81 3.36
C LYS A 63 12.50 4.05 3.09
N ASP A 64 12.46 2.72 2.89
CA ASP A 64 13.62 1.95 2.44
C ASP A 64 13.83 2.17 0.93
N LYS A 65 15.05 1.94 0.45
CA LYS A 65 15.41 2.02 -0.98
C LYS A 65 14.99 0.77 -1.74
N ARG A 66 14.66 -0.32 -1.04
CA ARG A 66 14.21 -1.58 -1.61
C ARG A 66 12.70 -1.63 -1.59
N LYS A 67 12.16 -2.39 -2.55
CA LYS A 67 10.76 -2.75 -2.64
C LYS A 67 10.27 -3.44 -1.36
N LEU A 68 9.11 -3.05 -0.85
CA LEU A 68 8.48 -3.64 0.32
C LEU A 68 7.15 -4.29 -0.09
N LYS A 69 6.89 -5.49 0.45
CA LYS A 69 5.63 -6.20 0.28
C LYS A 69 4.76 -6.00 1.52
N ILE A 70 3.54 -5.57 1.31
CA ILE A 70 2.45 -5.55 2.29
C ILE A 70 1.67 -6.83 2.09
N ASP A 71 1.74 -7.71 3.08
CA ASP A 71 1.10 -9.02 3.04
C ASP A 71 -0.42 -8.85 3.08
N GLU A 72 -0.91 -8.01 4.01
CA GLU A 72 -2.34 -7.76 4.19
C GLU A 72 -2.60 -6.31 4.62
N ILE A 73 -3.68 -5.74 4.08
CA ILE A 73 -4.30 -4.49 4.52
C ILE A 73 -5.75 -4.85 4.88
N GLU A 74 -6.14 -4.65 6.13
CA GLU A 74 -7.44 -5.09 6.63
C GLU A 74 -8.13 -3.99 7.44
N LEU A 75 -9.40 -3.70 7.10
CA LEU A 75 -10.28 -2.91 7.96
C LEU A 75 -10.84 -3.83 9.04
N MET A 76 -10.49 -3.57 10.30
CA MET A 76 -10.72 -4.52 11.40
C MET A 76 -12.20 -4.70 11.75
N GLY A 77 -13.03 -3.67 11.60
CA GLY A 77 -14.49 -3.77 11.74
C GLY A 77 -15.19 -4.53 10.58
N GLY A 78 -14.48 -4.80 9.49
CA GLY A 78 -15.00 -5.55 8.34
C GLY A 78 -16.29 -4.97 7.77
N GLU A 79 -17.25 -5.84 7.45
CA GLU A 79 -18.55 -5.43 6.88
C GLU A 79 -19.40 -4.56 7.83
N ASN A 80 -19.24 -4.76 9.14
CA ASN A 80 -19.98 -4.03 10.18
C ASN A 80 -19.38 -2.64 10.48
N SER A 81 -18.20 -2.35 9.94
CA SER A 81 -17.59 -1.03 10.10
C SER A 81 -18.45 0.04 9.41
N PRO A 82 -18.60 1.25 9.98
CA PRO A 82 -19.15 2.39 9.23
C PRO A 82 -18.13 2.96 8.23
N PHE A 83 -16.87 2.53 8.32
CA PHE A 83 -15.81 2.94 7.43
C PHE A 83 -15.73 2.02 6.20
N ARG A 84 -15.29 2.58 5.07
CA ARG A 84 -14.97 1.86 3.84
C ARG A 84 -13.64 2.37 3.34
N ILE A 85 -12.74 1.46 3.01
CA ILE A 85 -11.41 1.81 2.54
C ILE A 85 -11.25 1.56 1.04
N ASN A 86 -10.52 2.45 0.39
CA ASN A 86 -9.98 2.27 -0.95
C ASN A 86 -8.47 2.50 -0.90
N PHE A 87 -7.70 1.50 -1.29
CA PHE A 87 -6.25 1.55 -1.27
C PHE A 87 -5.73 1.59 -2.72
N ASP A 88 -5.18 2.74 -3.11
CA ASP A 88 -4.64 2.99 -4.45
C ASP A 88 -5.55 2.50 -5.60
N GLY A 89 -6.87 2.74 -5.48
CA GLY A 89 -7.89 2.34 -6.44
C GLY A 89 -8.62 1.04 -6.11
N ILE A 90 -8.12 0.22 -5.19
CA ILE A 90 -8.71 -1.06 -4.80
C ILE A 90 -9.64 -0.87 -3.59
N SER A 91 -10.95 -1.04 -3.79
CA SER A 91 -11.95 -0.99 -2.72
C SER A 91 -12.20 -2.38 -2.16
N SER A 92 -11.74 -2.66 -0.94
CA SER A 92 -11.97 -3.94 -0.25
C SER A 92 -11.66 -3.80 1.24
N ASN A 93 -12.35 -4.55 2.09
CA ASN A 93 -12.05 -4.65 3.52
C ASN A 93 -10.78 -5.46 3.81
N LEU A 94 -10.35 -6.30 2.85
CA LEU A 94 -9.11 -7.07 2.91
C LEU A 94 -8.43 -7.04 1.55
N ILE A 95 -7.18 -6.57 1.53
CA ILE A 95 -6.34 -6.49 0.33
C ILE A 95 -5.04 -7.23 0.64
N LYS A 96 -4.58 -8.07 -0.28
CA LYS A 96 -3.39 -8.91 -0.09
C LYS A 96 -2.33 -8.61 -1.13
N ASP A 97 -1.09 -8.90 -0.74
CA ASP A 97 0.06 -8.96 -1.64
C ASP A 97 0.33 -7.66 -2.43
N ILE A 98 0.14 -6.50 -1.79
CA ILE A 98 0.47 -5.21 -2.38
C ILE A 98 1.96 -4.93 -2.25
N THR A 99 2.54 -4.33 -3.28
CA THR A 99 3.96 -4.03 -3.35
C THR A 99 4.16 -2.53 -3.54
N ILE A 100 5.08 -1.95 -2.79
CA ILE A 100 5.46 -0.53 -2.87
C ILE A 100 6.96 -0.42 -3.19
N ASP A 101 7.31 0.36 -4.20
CA ASP A 101 8.70 0.59 -4.58
C ASP A 101 9.47 1.36 -3.49
N GLY A 102 10.80 1.29 -3.55
CA GLY A 102 11.66 1.97 -2.59
C GLY A 102 11.56 3.49 -2.69
N GLY A 103 11.32 4.16 -1.58
CA GLY A 103 11.15 5.61 -1.52
C GLY A 103 9.78 6.12 -1.98
N ASP A 104 8.84 5.23 -2.28
CA ASP A 104 7.53 5.58 -2.82
C ASP A 104 6.44 5.64 -1.74
N SER A 105 5.23 6.06 -2.14
CA SER A 105 4.04 6.17 -1.30
C SER A 105 2.78 5.70 -2.01
N LEU A 106 1.81 5.19 -1.24
CA LEU A 106 0.48 4.85 -1.71
C LEU A 106 -0.58 5.67 -0.96
N PHE A 107 -1.71 5.93 -1.61
CA PHE A 107 -2.86 6.58 -0.98
C PHE A 107 -3.84 5.56 -0.41
N CYS A 108 -4.34 5.84 0.78
CA CYS A 108 -5.54 5.19 1.31
C CYS A 108 -6.62 6.25 1.50
N PHE A 109 -7.75 6.05 0.83
CA PHE A 109 -8.96 6.82 1.01
C PHE A 109 -9.87 6.08 1.97
N VAL A 110 -10.37 6.79 2.97
CA VAL A 110 -11.31 6.27 3.96
C VAL A 110 -12.58 7.08 3.84
N LYS A 111 -13.67 6.39 3.54
CA LYS A 111 -15.01 6.95 3.53
C LYS A 111 -15.73 6.48 4.79
N VAL A 112 -16.49 7.35 5.44
CA VAL A 112 -17.38 6.98 6.55
C VAL A 112 -18.81 7.35 6.20
N THR A 113 -19.72 6.44 6.53
CA THR A 113 -21.16 6.65 6.47
C THR A 113 -21.74 6.26 7.83
N LEU A 114 -22.48 7.16 8.46
CA LEU A 114 -23.17 6.89 9.72
C LEU A 114 -24.66 6.71 9.45
N ASP A 115 -25.25 5.65 10.00
CA ASP A 115 -26.68 5.41 9.96
C ASP A 115 -27.38 6.09 11.12
N ILE A 116 -28.62 6.54 10.91
CA ILE A 116 -29.48 7.12 11.94
C ILE A 116 -29.71 6.07 13.03
N ASN A 117 -29.37 6.38 14.27
CA ASN A 117 -29.57 5.46 15.40
C ASN A 117 -30.60 5.96 16.43
N GLY A 118 -31.21 7.13 16.19
CA GLY A 118 -32.28 7.68 17.00
C GLY A 118 -31.80 8.22 18.35
N GLN A 119 -30.48 8.43 18.51
CA GLN A 119 -29.87 8.97 19.72
C GLN A 119 -29.50 10.44 19.46
N ASN A 120 -30.10 11.37 20.21
CA ASN A 120 -29.78 12.80 20.11
C ASN A 120 -28.39 13.18 20.70
N LEU A 121 -27.62 12.19 21.19
CA LEU A 121 -26.31 12.41 21.80
C LEU A 121 -25.20 12.21 20.75
N PRO A 122 -24.13 13.03 20.79
CA PRO A 122 -22.95 12.77 19.99
C PRO A 122 -22.41 11.36 20.24
N MET A 123 -22.12 10.63 19.17
CA MET A 123 -21.50 9.31 19.25
C MET A 123 -20.05 9.37 18.76
N VAL A 124 -19.18 8.61 19.40
CA VAL A 124 -17.82 8.38 18.90
C VAL A 124 -17.77 6.94 18.40
N VAL A 125 -17.43 6.76 17.13
CA VAL A 125 -17.22 5.43 16.54
C VAL A 125 -15.76 5.29 16.15
N GLU A 126 -15.16 4.18 16.56
CA GLU A 126 -13.75 3.87 16.36
C GLU A 126 -13.59 2.58 15.57
N ASP A 127 -12.53 2.52 14.75
CA ASP A 127 -12.08 1.31 14.06
C ASP A 127 -10.58 1.45 13.78
N SER A 128 -9.97 0.48 13.11
CA SER A 128 -8.58 0.55 12.70
C SER A 128 -8.34 -0.16 11.37
N ILE A 129 -7.30 0.29 10.66
CA ILE A 129 -6.78 -0.38 9.48
C ILE A 129 -5.46 -1.06 9.87
N ARG A 130 -5.41 -2.39 9.79
CA ARG A 130 -4.19 -3.18 10.01
C ARG A 130 -3.39 -3.27 8.72
N PHE A 131 -2.08 -3.06 8.83
CA PHE A 131 -1.10 -3.32 7.79
C PHE A 131 -0.13 -4.40 8.29
N ARG A 132 -0.10 -5.55 7.61
CA ARG A 132 0.83 -6.64 7.88
C ARG A 132 1.98 -6.60 6.89
N THR A 133 3.20 -6.50 7.38
CA THR A 133 4.43 -6.53 6.58
C THR A 133 5.49 -7.34 7.31
N ASN A 134 6.17 -8.25 6.62
CA ASN A 134 7.26 -9.06 7.22
C ASN A 134 6.83 -9.77 8.53
N GLY A 135 5.56 -10.20 8.60
CA GLY A 135 4.97 -10.81 9.80
C GLY A 135 4.69 -9.86 10.97
N LYS A 136 4.85 -8.55 10.79
CA LYS A 136 4.55 -7.53 11.81
C LYS A 136 3.33 -6.71 11.43
N ASP A 137 2.49 -6.44 12.43
CA ASP A 137 1.31 -5.60 12.29
C ASP A 137 1.59 -4.15 12.73
N GLN A 138 1.05 -3.21 11.96
CA GLN A 138 0.94 -1.80 12.30
C GLN A 138 -0.50 -1.35 12.07
N PHE A 139 -0.95 -0.35 12.83
CA PHE A 139 -2.33 0.11 12.78
C PHE A 139 -2.38 1.62 12.55
N VAL A 140 -3.34 2.02 11.71
CA VAL A 140 -3.84 3.40 11.66
C VAL A 140 -5.22 3.40 12.30
N GLN A 141 -5.42 4.27 13.29
CA GLN A 141 -6.68 4.39 14.00
C GLN A 141 -7.66 5.25 13.20
N LEU A 142 -8.94 4.90 13.27
CA LEU A 142 -10.04 5.66 12.67
C LEU A 142 -10.97 6.12 13.78
N ALA A 143 -11.36 7.39 13.77
CA ALA A 143 -12.33 7.93 14.71
C ALA A 143 -13.28 8.89 14.00
N VAL A 144 -14.56 8.82 14.33
CA VAL A 144 -15.58 9.74 13.85
C VAL A 144 -16.44 10.22 15.00
N TRP A 145 -16.67 11.54 15.04
CA TRP A 145 -17.71 12.14 15.87
C TRP A 145 -18.98 12.27 15.04
N GLY A 146 -20.03 11.55 15.43
CA GLY A 146 -21.34 11.57 14.79
C GLY A 146 -22.38 12.34 15.59
N GLN A 147 -23.31 13.00 14.90
CA GLN A 147 -24.46 13.69 15.50
C GLN A 147 -25.71 13.37 14.67
N ASP A 148 -26.75 12.83 15.32
CA ASP A 148 -28.07 12.72 14.69
C ASP A 148 -28.71 14.11 14.56
N VAL A 149 -29.34 14.35 13.41
CA VAL A 149 -30.10 15.57 13.06
C VAL A 149 -31.37 15.23 12.30
#